data_AF-A0A257GUZ6-F1
#
_entry.id   AF-A0A257GUZ6-F1
#
_cell.length_a   1.000
_cell.length_b   1.000
_cell.length_c   1.000
_cell.angle_alpha   90.00
_cell.angle_beta   90.00
_cell.angle_gamma   90.00
#
_symmetry.space_group_name_H-M   'P 1'
#
loop_
_entity.id
_entity.type
_entity.pdbx_description
1 polymer ?
#
loop_
_entity_poly.entity_id
_entity_poly.type
_entity_poly.pdbx_seq_one_letter_code
_entity_poly.pdbx_strand_id
1 'polypeptide(L)'
;MIGNDGDTASNDPDGEENLAVPAGYTYFGQFVDHDLTFDTTSSLTDANDGPTNLRTPRLDLDCIYGSGPDDQPYLYAIEDGGGLFRGASLLLGEALAGSPNRHDLLRVGSGDGARAVIGDPRNDENSIVCNIQAAMIQFHNTVVARLAAQPGAPRGKALFVAARKLVRWTYQRIVVD
;
A
#
# COMPACT_ATOMS: atom_id res chain seq x y z
N MET A 1 -6.94 47.74 15.78
CA MET A 1 -5.98 46.76 16.31
C MET A 1 -6.78 45.49 16.52
N ILE A 2 -6.73 44.57 15.56
CA ILE A 2 -7.55 43.35 15.56
C ILE A 2 -6.66 42.24 16.12
N GLY A 3 -7.12 41.59 17.20
CA GLY A 3 -6.38 40.58 17.93
C GLY A 3 -6.08 39.36 17.05
N ASN A 4 -4.82 38.94 17.11
CA ASN A 4 -4.31 37.72 16.53
C ASN A 4 -4.52 36.60 17.55
N ASP A 5 -5.69 35.97 17.51
CA ASP A 5 -5.95 34.75 18.29
C ASP A 5 -5.48 33.57 17.44
N GLY A 6 -4.17 33.38 17.45
CA GLY A 6 -3.55 32.16 16.93
C GLY A 6 -3.99 31.00 17.81
N ASP A 7 -4.82 30.13 17.26
CA ASP A 7 -5.13 28.83 17.83
C ASP A 7 -3.83 28.02 17.89
N THR A 8 -3.16 28.08 19.03
CA THR A 8 -1.99 27.27 19.31
C THR A 8 -2.51 25.87 19.63
N ALA A 9 -2.43 24.95 18.67
CA ALA A 9 -2.58 23.54 18.94
C ALA A 9 -1.68 23.17 20.13
N SER A 10 -2.29 22.92 21.28
CA SER A 10 -1.60 22.49 22.49
C SER A 10 -1.15 21.05 22.27
N ASN A 11 0.16 20.80 22.43
CA ASN A 11 0.72 19.44 22.49
C ASN A 11 0.49 18.78 23.87
N ASP A 12 -0.45 19.30 24.67
CA ASP A 12 -0.83 18.65 25.91
C ASP A 12 -1.72 17.46 25.57
N PRO A 13 -1.49 16.28 26.15
CA PRO A 13 -2.33 15.12 25.91
C PRO A 13 -3.75 15.44 26.39
N ASP A 14 -4.70 15.49 25.46
CA ASP A 14 -6.10 15.67 25.77
C ASP A 14 -6.56 14.48 26.63
N GLY A 15 -7.45 14.72 27.61
CA GLY A 15 -7.93 13.69 28.54
C GLY A 15 -8.68 12.51 27.90
N GLU A 16 -8.88 12.57 26.58
CA GLU A 16 -9.48 11.55 25.72
C GLU A 16 -8.42 10.74 24.94
N GLU A 17 -7.15 11.15 24.96
CA GLU A 17 -6.04 10.39 24.40
C GLU A 17 -5.76 9.13 25.23
N ASN A 18 -5.98 7.97 24.63
CA ASN A 18 -5.52 6.73 25.22
C ASN A 18 -4.01 6.57 24.97
N LEU A 19 -3.20 7.11 25.88
CA LEU A 19 -1.73 7.04 25.82
C LEU A 19 -1.18 5.59 25.79
N ALA A 20 -2.00 4.58 26.12
CA ALA A 20 -1.62 3.18 26.03
C ALA A 20 -1.68 2.62 24.60
N VAL A 21 -2.41 3.26 23.68
CA VAL A 21 -2.49 2.88 22.27
C VAL A 21 -2.03 4.06 21.42
N PRO A 22 -0.75 4.09 20.97
CA PRO A 22 -0.28 5.11 20.05
C PRO A 22 -1.23 5.27 18.86
N ALA A 23 -1.54 6.50 18.46
CA ALA A 23 -2.49 6.80 17.38
C ALA A 23 -2.18 6.06 16.06
N GLY A 24 -0.92 5.66 15.84
CA GLY A 24 -0.50 4.83 14.71
C GLY A 24 -1.22 3.47 14.62
N TYR A 25 -1.62 2.86 15.74
CA TYR A 25 -2.35 1.59 15.71
C TYR A 25 -3.75 1.72 15.10
N THR A 26 -4.40 2.88 15.23
CA THR A 26 -5.70 3.14 14.60
C THR A 26 -5.59 3.07 13.08
N TYR A 27 -4.61 3.77 12.51
CA TYR A 27 -4.40 3.80 11.06
C TYR A 27 -3.86 2.47 10.52
N PHE A 28 -3.03 1.78 11.30
CA PHE A 28 -2.61 0.42 10.96
C PHE A 28 -3.80 -0.54 10.96
N GLY A 29 -4.69 -0.45 11.95
CA GLY A 29 -5.93 -1.21 12.00
C GLY A 29 -6.83 -0.98 10.78
N GLN A 30 -6.97 0.26 10.32
CA GLN A 30 -7.67 0.60 9.07
C GLN A 30 -7.02 -0.07 7.86
N PHE A 31 -5.69 0.02 7.73
CA PHE A 31 -4.96 -0.64 6.65
C PHE A 31 -5.18 -2.17 6.65
N VAL A 32 -5.16 -2.81 7.83
CA VAL A 32 -5.44 -4.24 7.98
C VAL A 32 -6.88 -4.58 7.62
N ASP A 33 -7.85 -3.78 8.08
CA ASP A 33 -9.26 -3.97 7.74
C ASP A 33 -9.50 -3.87 6.23
N HIS A 34 -8.88 -2.90 5.56
CA HIS A 34 -8.94 -2.77 4.11
C HIS A 34 -8.35 -4.00 3.43
N ASP A 35 -7.18 -4.50 3.85
CA ASP A 35 -6.60 -5.72 3.29
C ASP A 35 -7.52 -6.95 3.47
N LEU A 36 -8.14 -7.09 4.63
CA LEU A 36 -9.00 -8.23 4.95
C LEU A 36 -10.33 -8.22 4.19
N THR A 37 -10.88 -7.02 3.96
CA THR A 37 -12.21 -6.82 3.36
C THR A 37 -12.19 -6.56 1.87
N PHE A 38 -11.02 -6.25 1.29
CA PHE A 38 -10.90 -5.99 -0.13
C PHE A 38 -11.07 -7.28 -0.94
N ASP A 39 -11.94 -7.22 -1.96
CA ASP A 39 -12.18 -8.34 -2.87
C ASP A 39 -12.00 -7.90 -4.33
N THR A 40 -10.88 -8.27 -4.92
CA THR A 40 -10.59 -8.04 -6.36
C THR A 40 -11.17 -9.11 -7.28
N THR A 41 -11.77 -10.17 -6.71
CA THR A 41 -12.33 -11.32 -7.44
C THR A 41 -13.85 -11.29 -7.56
N SER A 42 -14.53 -10.36 -6.89
CA SER A 42 -15.95 -10.05 -7.10
C SER A 42 -16.17 -9.49 -8.50
N SER A 43 -16.28 -10.40 -9.48
CA SER A 43 -16.65 -10.05 -10.85
C SER A 43 -18.08 -9.51 -10.88
N LEU A 44 -18.26 -8.32 -11.47
CA LEU A 44 -19.54 -7.65 -11.80
C LEU A 44 -20.46 -8.44 -12.78
N THR A 45 -20.34 -9.76 -12.87
CA THR A 45 -21.03 -10.60 -13.88
C THR A 45 -22.17 -11.44 -13.35
N ASP A 46 -22.34 -11.63 -12.04
CA ASP A 46 -23.46 -12.39 -11.51
C ASP A 46 -24.45 -11.47 -10.81
N ALA A 47 -25.38 -10.94 -11.59
CA ALA A 47 -26.48 -10.08 -11.14
C ALA A 47 -27.53 -10.82 -10.28
N ASN A 48 -27.15 -11.82 -9.46
CA ASN A 48 -28.14 -12.59 -8.71
C ASN A 48 -27.72 -13.22 -7.38
N ASP A 49 -26.54 -12.96 -6.83
CA ASP A 49 -26.26 -13.30 -5.43
C ASP A 49 -25.55 -12.12 -4.77
N GLY A 50 -25.91 -11.80 -3.51
CA GLY A 50 -25.32 -10.69 -2.76
C GLY A 50 -23.79 -10.78 -2.71
N PRO A 51 -23.06 -9.71 -2.35
CA PRO A 51 -21.60 -9.70 -2.37
C PRO A 51 -21.04 -10.79 -1.43
N THR A 52 -20.86 -11.99 -1.97
CA THR A 52 -20.21 -13.10 -1.29
C THR A 52 -18.73 -12.86 -1.48
N ASN A 53 -18.05 -12.48 -0.41
CA ASN A 53 -16.60 -12.50 -0.34
C ASN A 53 -16.16 -13.96 -0.51
N LEU A 54 -15.93 -14.39 -1.76
CA LEU A 54 -15.64 -15.77 -2.13
C LEU A 54 -14.17 -16.15 -1.87
N ARG A 55 -13.42 -15.29 -1.15
CA ARG A 55 -12.13 -15.64 -0.54
C ARG A 55 -12.26 -15.78 0.97
N THR A 56 -11.50 -16.72 1.53
CA THR A 56 -11.21 -16.71 2.97
C THR A 56 -10.55 -15.35 3.29
N PRO A 57 -11.02 -14.60 4.30
CA PRO A 57 -10.39 -13.35 4.72
C PRO A 57 -8.94 -13.66 5.12
N ARG A 58 -7.99 -13.21 4.31
CA ARG A 58 -6.56 -13.51 4.45
C ARG A 58 -5.75 -12.23 4.31
N LEU A 59 -4.69 -12.15 5.11
CA LEU A 59 -3.69 -11.09 5.09
C LEU A 59 -2.76 -11.28 3.88
N ASP A 60 -3.29 -11.02 2.69
CA ASP A 60 -2.66 -11.35 1.40
C ASP A 60 -2.09 -10.12 0.67
N LEU A 61 -2.27 -8.93 1.27
CA LEU A 61 -1.86 -7.62 0.76
C LEU A 61 -2.45 -7.33 -0.62
N ASP A 62 -3.70 -7.73 -0.85
CA ASP A 62 -4.38 -7.45 -2.12
C ASP A 62 -4.66 -5.94 -2.25
N CYS A 63 -4.71 -5.18 -1.14
CA CYS A 63 -4.71 -3.72 -1.17
C CYS A 63 -3.41 -3.10 -1.74
N ILE A 64 -2.30 -3.85 -1.75
CA ILE A 64 -1.02 -3.46 -2.33
C ILE A 64 -0.89 -4.00 -3.75
N TYR A 65 -1.16 -5.29 -3.94
CA TYR A 65 -0.89 -6.01 -5.19
C TYR A 65 -2.07 -6.03 -6.17
N GLY A 66 -3.26 -5.63 -5.72
CA GLY A 66 -4.49 -5.78 -6.49
C GLY A 66 -4.66 -7.22 -7.01
N SER A 67 -5.04 -7.37 -8.27
CA SER A 67 -5.11 -8.68 -8.94
C SER A 67 -3.76 -9.20 -9.45
N GLY A 68 -2.69 -8.42 -9.31
CA GLY A 68 -1.33 -8.77 -9.75
C GLY A 68 -0.91 -8.13 -11.08
N PRO A 69 0.36 -8.33 -11.49
CA PRO A 69 0.95 -7.65 -12.65
C PRO A 69 0.40 -8.10 -14.00
N ASP A 70 -0.20 -9.29 -14.07
CA ASP A 70 -0.81 -9.80 -15.31
C ASP A 70 -2.15 -9.10 -15.61
N ASP A 71 -2.95 -8.82 -14.57
CA ASP A 71 -4.29 -8.21 -14.69
C ASP A 71 -4.27 -6.68 -14.54
N GLN A 72 -3.41 -6.15 -13.67
CA GLN A 72 -3.30 -4.72 -13.37
C GLN A 72 -1.87 -4.21 -13.60
N PRO A 73 -1.34 -4.31 -14.84
CA PRO A 73 0.04 -3.96 -15.15
C PRO A 73 0.39 -2.49 -14.88
N TYR A 74 -0.62 -1.61 -14.80
CA TYR A 74 -0.44 -0.19 -14.51
C TYR A 74 -0.05 0.11 -13.05
N LEU A 75 -0.10 -0.89 -12.15
CA LEU A 75 0.44 -0.77 -10.79
C LEU A 75 1.95 -1.07 -10.71
N TYR A 76 2.53 -1.65 -11.77
CA TYR A 76 3.86 -2.25 -11.75
C TYR A 76 4.83 -1.52 -12.67
N ALA A 77 6.08 -1.40 -12.21
CA ALA A 77 7.12 -0.72 -12.95
C ALA A 77 7.58 -1.55 -14.14
N ILE A 78 7.77 -0.93 -15.30
CA ILE A 78 8.41 -1.60 -16.43
C ILE A 78 9.92 -1.45 -16.24
N GLU A 79 10.59 -2.53 -15.84
CA GLU A 79 12.06 -2.55 -15.72
C GLU A 79 12.69 -2.74 -17.11
N ASP A 80 13.77 -2.01 -17.41
CA ASP A 80 14.49 -2.09 -18.68
C ASP A 80 14.99 -3.52 -18.93
N GLY A 81 14.59 -4.11 -20.06
CA GLY A 81 14.89 -5.51 -20.41
C GLY A 81 13.69 -6.33 -20.87
N GLY A 82 12.47 -5.78 -20.79
CA GLY A 82 11.35 -6.05 -21.71
C GLY A 82 11.09 -7.50 -22.11
N GLY A 83 11.01 -8.41 -21.14
CA GLY A 83 10.36 -9.71 -21.33
C GLY A 83 8.83 -9.62 -21.16
N LEU A 84 8.11 -10.70 -21.45
CA LEU A 84 6.65 -10.80 -21.30
C LEU A 84 6.15 -10.51 -19.85
N PHE A 85 7.05 -10.45 -18.87
CA PHE A 85 6.75 -10.08 -17.49
C PHE A 85 7.16 -8.64 -17.21
N ARG A 86 6.15 -7.77 -17.16
CA ARG A 86 6.23 -6.41 -16.63
C ARG A 86 6.46 -6.49 -15.11
N GLY A 87 7.55 -5.90 -14.62
CA GLY A 87 7.78 -5.48 -13.23
C GLY A 87 7.65 -6.49 -12.10
N ALA A 88 8.77 -6.80 -11.44
CA ALA A 88 8.70 -7.33 -10.08
C ALA A 88 8.39 -6.23 -9.05
N SER A 89 8.76 -4.99 -9.37
CA SER A 89 8.56 -3.79 -8.55
C SER A 89 7.22 -3.10 -8.84
N LEU A 90 6.65 -2.48 -7.82
CA LEU A 90 5.45 -1.64 -7.88
C LEU A 90 5.84 -0.18 -8.17
N LEU A 91 4.95 0.58 -8.81
CA LEU A 91 5.15 2.00 -9.05
C LEU A 91 4.96 2.82 -7.77
N LEU A 92 5.76 3.87 -7.63
CA LEU A 92 5.64 4.90 -6.60
C LEU A 92 5.64 6.27 -7.26
N GLY A 93 5.12 7.26 -6.53
CA GLY A 93 5.22 8.65 -6.92
C GLY A 93 6.63 9.20 -6.71
N GLU A 94 6.75 10.50 -7.00
CA GLU A 94 8.00 11.22 -6.83
C GLU A 94 8.46 11.22 -5.37
N ALA A 95 9.78 11.31 -5.19
CA ALA A 95 10.35 11.50 -3.87
C ALA A 95 9.89 12.84 -3.29
N LEU A 96 9.55 12.84 -2.00
CA LEU A 96 9.16 14.04 -1.28
C LEU A 96 10.36 15.00 -1.17
N ALA A 97 10.09 16.29 -1.32
CA ALA A 97 11.11 17.33 -1.26
C ALA A 97 11.93 17.22 0.02
N GLY A 98 13.26 17.16 -0.11
CA GLY A 98 14.19 17.03 1.02
C GLY A 98 14.25 15.64 1.66
N SER A 99 13.54 14.63 1.14
CA SER A 99 13.55 13.26 1.65
C SER A 99 13.59 12.23 0.50
N PRO A 100 14.78 11.94 -0.06
CA PRO A 100 14.92 11.08 -1.24
C PRO A 100 14.46 9.63 -1.02
N ASN A 101 14.37 9.19 0.25
CA ASN A 101 13.90 7.85 0.63
C ASN A 101 12.42 7.83 1.06
N ARG A 102 11.68 8.92 0.85
CA ARG A 102 10.25 8.99 1.16
C ARG A 102 9.52 9.32 -0.13
N HIS A 103 8.65 8.43 -0.56
CA HIS A 103 7.86 8.60 -1.77
C HIS A 103 6.39 8.80 -1.41
N ASP A 104 5.70 9.66 -2.17
CA ASP A 104 4.24 9.63 -2.21
C ASP A 104 3.78 8.43 -3.09
N LEU A 105 2.48 8.14 -3.05
CA LEU A 105 1.85 7.25 -4.00
C LEU A 105 1.90 7.86 -5.41
N LEU A 106 1.91 7.00 -6.43
CA LEU A 106 1.72 7.47 -7.80
C LEU A 106 0.31 8.06 -7.90
N ARG A 107 0.18 9.31 -8.37
CA ARG A 107 -1.11 9.98 -8.51
C ARG A 107 -1.43 10.29 -9.97
N VAL A 108 -2.71 10.19 -10.33
CA VAL A 108 -3.24 10.61 -11.64
C VAL A 108 -4.18 11.79 -11.43
N GLY A 109 -4.03 12.81 -12.28
CA GLY A 109 -4.73 14.09 -12.15
C GLY A 109 -3.85 15.15 -11.50
N SER A 110 -4.44 16.31 -11.20
CA SER A 110 -3.73 17.49 -10.70
C SER A 110 -4.54 18.15 -9.57
N GLY A 111 -3.84 18.76 -8.61
CA GLY A 111 -4.46 19.47 -7.48
C GLY A 111 -5.27 18.55 -6.56
N ASP A 112 -6.25 19.11 -5.87
CA ASP A 112 -7.05 18.42 -4.84
C ASP A 112 -7.88 17.22 -5.35
N GLY A 113 -7.98 17.05 -6.67
CA GLY A 113 -8.66 15.92 -7.30
C GLY A 113 -7.73 14.77 -7.71
N ALA A 114 -6.42 14.85 -7.44
CA ALA A 114 -5.46 13.83 -7.83
C ALA A 114 -5.67 12.54 -7.02
N ARG A 115 -5.79 11.40 -7.71
CA ARG A 115 -6.10 10.10 -7.09
C ARG A 115 -4.90 9.19 -7.11
N ALA A 116 -4.65 8.49 -6.02
CA ALA A 116 -3.61 7.46 -5.97
C ALA A 116 -3.93 6.28 -6.91
N VAL A 117 -2.90 5.78 -7.58
CA VAL A 117 -2.89 4.58 -8.41
C VAL A 117 -2.34 3.44 -7.56
N ILE A 118 -3.25 2.76 -6.87
CA ILE A 118 -2.94 1.71 -5.88
C ILE A 118 -3.93 0.55 -6.00
N GLY A 119 -3.61 -0.59 -5.35
CA GLY A 119 -4.43 -1.80 -5.40
C GLY A 119 -5.85 -1.57 -4.87
N ASP A 120 -5.98 -1.00 -3.67
CA ASP A 120 -7.26 -0.58 -3.09
C ASP A 120 -7.31 0.95 -2.90
N PRO A 121 -8.21 1.67 -3.59
CA PRO A 121 -8.32 3.12 -3.49
C PRO A 121 -8.74 3.64 -2.11
N ARG A 122 -9.32 2.80 -1.24
CA ARG A 122 -9.68 3.20 0.15
C ARG A 122 -8.46 3.59 0.98
N ASN A 123 -7.27 3.12 0.60
CA ASN A 123 -6.02 3.51 1.25
C ASN A 123 -5.56 4.95 0.88
N ASP A 124 -6.31 5.70 0.06
CA ASP A 124 -6.06 7.12 -0.25
C ASP A 124 -6.97 8.10 0.53
N GLU A 125 -7.78 7.61 1.49
CA GLU A 125 -8.74 8.43 2.26
C GLU A 125 -8.10 9.27 3.38
N ASN A 126 -6.99 8.79 3.94
CA ASN A 126 -6.28 9.45 5.04
C ASN A 126 -4.77 9.45 4.76
N SER A 127 -4.12 10.60 4.94
CA SER A 127 -2.69 10.78 4.65
C SER A 127 -1.77 9.79 5.39
N ILE A 128 -2.15 9.34 6.60
CA ILE A 128 -1.39 8.34 7.35
C ILE A 128 -1.56 6.95 6.73
N VAL A 129 -2.76 6.58 6.28
CA VAL A 129 -3.00 5.32 5.55
C VAL A 129 -2.28 5.34 4.20
N CYS A 130 -2.29 6.47 3.48
CA CYS A 130 -1.49 6.66 2.26
C CYS A 130 0.00 6.41 2.52
N ASN A 131 0.52 6.93 3.64
CA ASN A 131 1.91 6.74 4.03
C ASN A 131 2.23 5.28 4.38
N ILE A 132 1.31 4.55 5.03
CA ILE A 132 1.46 3.11 5.28
C ILE A 132 1.48 2.33 3.96
N GLN A 133 0.55 2.63 3.05
CA GLN A 133 0.51 2.07 1.68
C GLN A 133 1.84 2.31 0.96
N ALA A 134 2.34 3.55 0.94
CA ALA A 134 3.61 3.91 0.29
C ALA A 134 4.80 3.19 0.94
N ALA A 135 4.82 3.07 2.27
CA ALA A 135 5.86 2.35 2.98
C ALA A 135 5.87 0.85 2.65
N MET A 136 4.70 0.22 2.55
CA MET A 136 4.57 -1.18 2.17
C MET A 136 5.01 -1.43 0.71
N ILE A 137 4.68 -0.51 -0.20
CA ILE A 137 5.18 -0.55 -1.59
C ILE A 137 6.72 -0.42 -1.61
N GLN A 138 7.29 0.56 -0.90
CA GLN A 138 8.74 0.73 -0.78
C GLN A 138 9.42 -0.51 -0.17
N PHE A 139 8.81 -1.11 0.84
CA PHE A 139 9.30 -2.34 1.45
C PHE A 139 9.35 -3.48 0.43
N HIS A 140 8.27 -3.68 -0.34
CA HIS A 140 8.26 -4.67 -1.42
C HIS A 140 9.36 -4.41 -2.45
N ASN A 141 9.50 -3.18 -2.95
CA ASN A 141 10.52 -2.82 -3.93
C ASN A 141 11.95 -3.04 -3.38
N THR A 142 12.15 -2.77 -2.09
CA THR A 142 13.43 -3.05 -1.41
C THR A 142 13.70 -4.56 -1.34
N VAL A 143 12.68 -5.37 -1.06
CA VAL A 143 12.81 -6.84 -1.07
C VAL A 143 13.13 -7.35 -2.48
N VAL A 144 12.46 -6.83 -3.51
CA VAL A 144 12.74 -7.16 -4.92
C VAL A 144 14.20 -6.87 -5.25
N ALA A 145 14.68 -5.65 -4.97
CA ALA A 145 16.06 -5.26 -5.24
C ALA A 145 17.07 -6.15 -4.51
N ARG A 146 16.80 -6.50 -3.24
CA ARG A 146 17.66 -7.39 -2.44
C ARG A 146 17.69 -8.81 -3.00
N LEU A 147 16.56 -9.35 -3.44
CA LEU A 147 16.50 -10.69 -4.04
C LEU A 147 17.18 -10.71 -5.41
N ALA A 148 16.98 -9.69 -6.24
CA ALA A 148 17.57 -9.57 -7.57
C ALA A 148 19.11 -9.49 -7.54
N ALA A 149 19.69 -8.93 -6.46
CA ALA A 149 21.13 -8.81 -6.28
C ALA A 149 21.84 -10.15 -5.92
N GLN A 150 21.09 -11.22 -5.63
CA GLN A 150 21.68 -12.49 -5.23
C GLN A 150 22.18 -13.33 -6.44
N PRO A 151 23.27 -14.10 -6.29
CA PRO A 151 23.69 -15.04 -7.33
C PRO A 151 22.60 -16.07 -7.64
N GLY A 152 22.23 -16.22 -8.92
CA GLY A 152 21.17 -17.15 -9.33
C GLY A 152 19.75 -16.68 -9.00
N ALA A 153 19.56 -15.38 -8.72
CA ALA A 153 18.26 -14.82 -8.39
C ALA A 153 17.18 -15.12 -9.44
N PRO A 154 15.93 -15.38 -9.01
CA PRO A 154 14.80 -15.47 -9.92
C PRO A 154 14.59 -14.12 -10.64
N ARG A 155 13.90 -14.14 -11.79
CA ARG A 155 13.57 -12.96 -12.59
C ARG A 155 12.09 -12.88 -12.92
N GLY A 156 11.61 -11.70 -13.31
CA GLY A 156 10.24 -11.47 -13.73
C GLY A 156 9.22 -11.99 -12.70
N LYS A 157 8.25 -12.79 -13.14
CA LYS A 157 7.20 -13.36 -12.28
C LYS A 157 7.73 -14.17 -11.10
N ALA A 158 8.81 -14.93 -11.29
CA ALA A 158 9.39 -15.72 -10.21
C ALA A 158 9.98 -14.82 -9.10
N LEU A 159 10.59 -13.69 -9.49
CA LEU A 159 11.10 -12.69 -8.55
C LEU A 159 9.96 -12.02 -7.79
N PHE A 160 8.91 -11.61 -8.51
CA PHE A 160 7.70 -11.03 -7.91
C PHE A 160 7.07 -11.96 -6.87
N VAL A 161 6.83 -13.23 -7.24
CA VAL A 161 6.22 -14.23 -6.35
C VAL A 161 7.08 -14.46 -5.10
N ALA A 162 8.40 -14.53 -5.25
CA ALA A 162 9.31 -14.68 -4.12
C ALA A 162 9.27 -13.45 -3.18
N ALA A 163 9.30 -12.24 -3.73
CA ALA A 163 9.22 -11.00 -2.96
C ALA A 163 7.87 -10.86 -2.24
N ARG A 164 6.75 -11.04 -2.95
CA ARG A 164 5.39 -11.01 -2.39
C ARG A 164 5.24 -11.98 -1.22
N LYS A 165 5.79 -13.19 -1.34
CA LYS A 165 5.73 -14.19 -0.27
C LYS A 165 6.45 -13.72 0.99
N LEU A 166 7.65 -13.16 0.87
CA LEU A 166 8.42 -12.66 2.01
C LEU A 166 7.74 -11.45 2.68
N VAL A 167 7.22 -10.52 1.88
CA VAL A 167 6.51 -9.33 2.37
C VAL A 167 5.25 -9.74 3.12
N ARG A 168 4.42 -10.63 2.54
CA ARG A 168 3.21 -11.15 3.19
C ARG A 168 3.52 -11.84 4.52
N TRP A 169 4.54 -12.69 4.56
CA TRP A 169 4.94 -13.34 5.81
C TRP A 169 5.39 -12.34 6.88
N THR A 170 6.13 -11.31 6.48
CA THR A 170 6.56 -10.25 7.40
C THR A 170 5.36 -9.48 7.94
N TYR A 171 4.44 -9.09 7.06
CA TYR A 171 3.20 -8.41 7.43
C TYR A 171 2.32 -9.25 8.37
N GLN A 172 2.11 -10.53 8.06
CA GLN A 172 1.34 -11.46 8.89
C GLN A 172 1.93 -11.59 10.30
N ARG A 173 3.26 -11.62 10.41
CA ARG A 173 3.93 -11.62 11.72
C ARG A 173 3.70 -10.33 12.48
N ILE A 174 3.80 -9.17 11.83
CA ILE A 174 3.51 -7.87 12.48
C ILE A 174 2.07 -7.80 13.03
N VAL A 175 1.12 -8.47 12.38
CA VAL A 175 -0.29 -8.47 12.82
C VAL A 175 -0.54 -9.43 13.99
N VAL A 176 0.22 -10.52 14.09
CA VAL A 176 -0.03 -11.60 15.07
C VAL A 176 0.92 -11.55 16.28
N ASP A 177 2.15 -11.08 16.10
CA ASP A 177 3.21 -10.97 17.12
C ASP A 177 3.13 -9.62 17.86
#